data_AF-A0A1H2S455-F1
#
_entry.id   AF-A0A1H2S455-F1
#
_cell.length_a   1.000
_cell.length_b   1.000
_cell.length_c   1.000
_cell.angle_alpha   90.00
_cell.angle_beta   90.00
_cell.angle_gamma   90.00
#
_symmetry.space_group_name_H-M   'P 1'
#
loop_
_entity.id
_entity.type
_entity.pdbx_description
1 polymer ?
#
loop_
_entity_poly.entity_id
_entity_poly.type
_entity_poly.pdbx_seq_one_letter_code
_entity_poly.pdbx_strand_id
1 'polypeptide(L)'
;MRGHFAAAKVEPKRKVAEFRVDPEAMLNVGEEIIADHYFAGQYVDVAGTSIGKGFAGAMKRHNFGGLRATHGVSISHRSHGSTGQCQDPGKVFKGKKMAGHMGAARVTTQNLEVVKTDSARGLIMVKGAVPGSKGGWVTVKDAVKKPFPADAILPAALKSAADEAAKAAEEAAAAAAAEAEAEAARLAEEQAATEAAALAEAEASIESDKKEGDE
;
A
#
# COMPACT_ATOMS: atom_id res chain seq x y z
N MET A 1 -4.65 10.03 27.33
CA MET A 1 -3.86 9.59 26.15
C MET A 1 -2.35 9.80 26.28
N ARG A 2 -1.83 10.97 26.66
CA ARG A 2 -0.37 11.20 26.73
C ARG A 2 0.40 10.17 27.58
N GLY A 3 -0.14 9.77 28.73
CA GLY A 3 0.47 8.74 29.58
C GLY A 3 0.59 7.36 28.93
N HIS A 4 -0.39 6.94 28.11
CA HIS A 4 -0.31 5.66 27.38
C HIS A 4 0.81 5.67 26.34
N PHE A 5 0.95 6.77 25.59
CA PHE A 5 2.02 6.93 24.60
C PHE A 5 3.41 6.99 25.27
N ALA A 6 3.54 7.66 26.41
CA ALA A 6 4.79 7.72 27.17
C ALA A 6 5.21 6.34 27.72
N ALA A 7 4.27 5.56 28.25
CA ALA A 7 4.55 4.20 28.72
C ALA A 7 5.01 3.28 27.58
N ALA A 8 4.41 3.43 26.39
CA ALA A 8 4.80 2.71 25.18
C ALA A 8 6.06 3.27 24.49
N LYS A 9 6.60 4.41 24.94
CA LYS A 9 7.72 5.13 24.31
C LYS A 9 7.47 5.51 22.83
N VAL A 10 6.21 5.75 22.45
CA VAL A 10 5.82 6.13 21.09
C VAL A 10 5.33 7.57 21.07
N GLU A 11 5.57 8.28 19.97
CA GLU A 11 5.03 9.62 19.77
C GLU A 11 3.48 9.62 19.72
N PRO A 12 2.81 10.65 20.26
CA PRO A 12 1.36 10.78 20.17
C PRO A 12 0.86 10.79 18.71
N LYS A 13 -0.03 9.86 18.36
CA LYS A 13 -0.63 9.78 17.02
C LYS A 13 -2.05 10.36 17.01
N ARG A 14 -2.47 10.89 15.85
CA ARG A 14 -3.78 11.55 15.66
C ARG A 14 -4.97 10.59 15.72
N LYS A 15 -4.79 9.33 15.31
CA LYS A 15 -5.84 8.31 15.29
C LYS A 15 -5.30 7.00 15.82
N VAL A 16 -6.11 6.31 16.63
CA VAL A 16 -5.87 4.95 17.10
C VAL A 16 -6.96 4.06 16.52
N ALA A 17 -6.56 2.88 16.04
CA ALA A 17 -7.44 1.87 15.48
C ALA A 17 -6.92 0.48 15.88
N GLU A 18 -7.83 -0.47 16.02
CA GLU A 18 -7.52 -1.84 16.39
C GLU A 18 -7.73 -2.78 15.21
N PHE A 19 -6.83 -3.75 15.08
CA PHE A 19 -6.89 -4.84 14.13
C PHE A 19 -6.94 -6.14 14.91
N ARG A 20 -7.81 -7.06 14.47
CA ARG A 20 -7.85 -8.41 15.02
C ARG A 20 -6.87 -9.23 14.19
N VAL A 21 -5.91 -9.84 14.86
CA VAL A 21 -4.84 -10.63 14.27
C VAL A 21 -4.69 -11.94 15.04
N ASP A 22 -4.15 -12.96 14.39
CA ASP A 22 -3.77 -14.21 15.04
C ASP A 22 -2.52 -14.01 15.91
N PRO A 23 -2.28 -14.87 16.92
CA PRO A 23 -1.14 -14.73 17.84
C PRO A 23 0.23 -14.71 17.14
N GLU A 24 0.34 -15.40 16.01
CA GLU A 24 1.56 -15.48 15.19
C GLU A 24 1.85 -14.18 14.43
N ALA A 25 0.84 -13.33 14.23
CA ALA A 25 0.93 -12.06 13.51
C ALA A 25 1.02 -10.84 14.45
N MET A 26 1.40 -11.07 15.72
CA MET A 26 1.58 -10.00 16.70
C MET A 26 2.92 -9.28 16.46
N LEU A 27 2.88 -7.96 16.50
CA LEU A 27 4.05 -7.08 16.34
C LEU A 27 4.52 -6.54 17.68
N ASN A 28 5.81 -6.19 17.78
CA ASN A 28 6.32 -5.54 18.98
C ASN A 28 5.82 -4.09 19.07
N VAL A 29 5.69 -3.59 20.29
CA VAL A 29 5.24 -2.21 20.52
C VAL A 29 6.32 -1.23 20.07
N GLY A 30 5.94 -0.29 19.20
CA GLY A 30 6.81 0.79 18.72
C GLY A 30 7.35 0.58 17.31
N GLU A 31 7.03 -0.54 16.66
CA GLU A 31 7.41 -0.80 15.28
C GLU A 31 6.59 0.05 14.28
N GLU A 32 7.25 0.50 13.21
CA GLU A 32 6.64 1.27 12.13
C GLU A 32 6.36 0.37 10.92
N ILE A 33 5.10 0.34 10.46
CA ILE A 33 4.66 -0.44 9.29
C ILE A 33 4.81 0.42 8.03
N ILE A 34 5.49 -0.11 7.02
CA ILE A 34 5.72 0.58 5.73
C ILE A 34 4.67 0.19 4.67
N ALA A 35 4.58 0.99 3.60
CA ALA A 35 3.62 0.77 2.52
C ALA A 35 3.85 -0.55 1.77
N ASP A 36 5.08 -1.06 1.76
CA ASP A 36 5.45 -2.34 1.13
C ASP A 36 4.90 -3.57 1.86
N HIS A 37 4.16 -3.38 2.96
CA HIS A 37 3.38 -4.46 3.56
C HIS A 37 2.35 -5.05 2.57
N TYR A 38 1.89 -4.24 1.62
CA TYR A 38 1.09 -4.68 0.50
C TYR A 38 1.95 -4.81 -0.76
N PHE A 39 1.61 -5.75 -1.63
CA PHE A 39 2.27 -5.92 -2.92
C PHE A 39 1.27 -5.78 -4.08
N ALA A 40 1.80 -5.58 -5.28
CA ALA A 40 0.98 -5.41 -6.48
C ALA A 40 0.20 -6.70 -6.81
N GLY A 41 -1.11 -6.58 -7.05
CA GLY A 41 -2.02 -7.70 -7.31
C GLY A 41 -2.74 -8.23 -6.06
N GLN A 42 -2.34 -7.82 -4.86
CA GLN A 42 -3.04 -8.20 -3.62
C GLN A 42 -4.43 -7.57 -3.55
N TYR A 43 -5.40 -8.32 -3.00
CA TYR A 43 -6.75 -7.81 -2.73
C TYR A 43 -6.89 -7.34 -1.29
N VAL A 44 -7.43 -6.14 -1.12
CA VAL A 44 -7.63 -5.48 0.18
C VAL A 44 -9.07 -5.01 0.38
N ASP A 45 -9.48 -4.92 1.64
CA ASP A 45 -10.72 -4.32 2.09
C ASP A 45 -10.43 -2.95 2.73
N VAL A 46 -11.06 -1.90 2.21
CA VAL A 46 -10.85 -0.51 2.69
C VAL A 46 -12.10 -0.02 3.39
N ALA A 47 -11.97 0.28 4.68
CA ALA A 47 -13.03 0.83 5.50
C ALA A 47 -12.79 2.32 5.81
N GLY A 48 -13.82 3.13 5.69
CA GLY A 48 -13.75 4.56 5.94
C GLY A 48 -15.09 5.15 6.31
N THR A 49 -15.08 6.42 6.72
CA THR A 49 -16.32 7.16 6.98
C THR A 49 -16.81 7.76 5.66
N SER A 50 -17.99 7.34 5.21
CA SER A 50 -18.62 7.87 4.00
C SER A 50 -18.92 9.38 4.09
N ILE A 51 -18.93 10.06 2.93
CA ILE A 51 -19.22 11.49 2.85
C ILE A 51 -20.62 11.78 3.40
N GLY A 52 -20.70 12.67 4.39
CA GLY A 52 -21.95 13.16 4.96
C GLY A 52 -22.74 13.99 3.95
N LYS A 53 -24.04 13.69 3.81
CA LYS A 53 -24.98 14.40 2.92
C LYS A 53 -26.08 15.14 3.69
N GLY A 54 -25.96 15.23 5.02
CA GLY A 54 -26.92 15.86 5.92
C GLY A 54 -28.27 15.14 5.95
N PHE A 55 -29.35 15.88 6.19
CA PHE A 55 -30.71 15.35 6.15
C PHE A 55 -31.17 15.14 4.70
N ALA A 56 -31.29 13.89 4.28
CA ALA A 56 -31.70 13.51 2.93
C ALA A 56 -33.18 13.07 2.90
N GLY A 57 -33.92 13.57 1.90
CA GLY A 57 -35.27 13.11 1.59
C GLY A 57 -35.33 11.65 1.10
N ALA A 58 -36.53 11.07 1.06
CA ALA A 58 -36.73 9.64 0.74
C ALA A 58 -36.19 9.23 -0.64
N MET A 59 -36.29 10.11 -1.65
CA MET A 59 -35.73 9.88 -2.98
C MET A 59 -34.21 9.73 -2.97
N LYS A 60 -33.48 10.68 -2.36
CA LYS A 60 -32.01 10.66 -2.34
C LYS A 60 -31.46 9.55 -1.43
N ARG A 61 -32.16 9.26 -0.34
CA ARG A 61 -31.71 8.28 0.67
C ARG A 61 -31.98 6.84 0.26
N HIS A 62 -33.13 6.58 -0.39
CA HIS A 62 -33.62 5.23 -0.68
C HIS A 62 -33.99 4.99 -2.16
N ASN A 63 -33.70 5.93 -3.05
CA ASN A 63 -34.02 5.86 -4.48
C ASN A 63 -35.52 5.64 -4.79
N PHE A 64 -36.41 6.27 -4.02
CA PHE A 64 -37.86 6.23 -4.30
C PHE A 64 -38.21 6.96 -5.61
N GLY A 65 -39.20 6.45 -6.36
CA GLY A 65 -39.57 6.95 -7.69
C GLY A 65 -40.35 8.27 -7.73
N GLY A 66 -41.02 8.65 -6.64
CA GLY A 66 -41.85 9.86 -6.59
C GLY A 66 -43.23 9.74 -7.23
N LEU A 67 -43.93 10.86 -7.26
CA LEU A 67 -45.23 11.00 -7.91
C LEU A 67 -45.10 11.76 -9.24
N ARG A 68 -46.17 11.75 -10.04
CA ARG A 68 -46.24 12.52 -11.30
C ARG A 68 -46.05 14.02 -11.02
N ALA A 69 -45.48 14.72 -11.99
CA ALA A 69 -45.26 16.16 -11.89
C ALA A 69 -46.47 16.98 -12.38
N THR A 70 -47.08 16.60 -13.51
CA THR A 70 -48.02 17.47 -14.25
C THR A 70 -49.49 17.07 -14.13
N HIS A 71 -49.81 15.81 -13.86
CA HIS A 71 -51.19 15.31 -13.88
C HIS A 71 -51.84 15.35 -12.50
N GLY A 72 -52.25 16.55 -12.06
CA GLY A 72 -53.15 16.73 -10.91
C GLY A 72 -52.55 16.47 -9.52
N VAL A 73 -51.23 16.26 -9.42
CA VAL A 73 -50.55 16.06 -8.14
C VAL A 73 -50.38 17.41 -7.45
N SER A 74 -50.94 17.57 -6.25
CA SER A 74 -50.77 18.78 -5.44
C SER A 74 -49.63 18.60 -4.42
N ILE A 75 -48.55 19.37 -4.57
CA ILE A 75 -47.44 19.57 -3.60
C ILE A 75 -46.59 18.32 -3.29
N SER A 76 -47.03 17.13 -3.68
CA SER A 76 -46.50 15.84 -3.22
C SER A 76 -45.54 15.15 -4.18
N HIS A 77 -45.03 15.85 -5.21
CA HIS A 77 -44.17 15.28 -6.26
C HIS A 77 -42.97 14.48 -5.74
N ARG A 78 -42.38 14.93 -4.62
CA ARG A 78 -41.21 14.30 -3.97
C ARG A 78 -41.53 13.66 -2.63
N SER A 79 -42.82 13.49 -2.32
CA SER A 79 -43.25 12.85 -1.08
C SER A 79 -42.88 11.37 -1.06
N HIS A 80 -42.74 10.82 0.15
CA HIS A 80 -42.46 9.41 0.40
C HIS A 80 -43.63 8.44 0.13
N GLY A 81 -44.82 8.96 -0.22
CA GLY A 81 -46.02 8.14 -0.38
C GLY A 81 -46.56 7.57 0.93
N SER A 82 -47.26 6.44 0.86
CA SER A 82 -47.86 5.80 2.04
C SER A 82 -46.81 5.16 2.96
N THR A 83 -46.99 5.35 4.26
CA THR A 83 -46.13 4.79 5.30
C THR A 83 -46.58 3.42 5.81
N GLY A 84 -47.86 3.05 5.62
CA GLY A 84 -48.44 1.80 6.14
C GLY A 84 -49.88 1.55 5.68
N GLN A 85 -50.49 0.51 6.25
CA GLN A 85 -51.92 0.20 6.08
C GLN A 85 -52.78 0.88 7.16
N CYS A 86 -54.10 0.82 7.01
CA CYS A 86 -55.08 1.46 7.89
C CYS A 86 -55.30 0.67 9.20
N GLN A 87 -56.40 -0.09 9.31
CA GLN A 87 -56.85 -0.68 10.59
C GLN A 87 -55.88 -1.72 11.15
N ASP A 88 -55.56 -2.75 10.36
CA ASP A 88 -54.57 -3.76 10.72
C ASP A 88 -53.31 -3.52 9.88
N PRO A 89 -52.13 -3.22 10.47
CA PRO A 89 -51.69 -3.33 11.86
C PRO A 89 -51.78 -2.04 12.71
N GLY A 90 -52.41 -0.96 12.22
CA GLY A 90 -52.62 0.29 12.98
C GLY A 90 -51.33 1.06 13.36
N LYS A 91 -50.19 0.71 12.75
CA LYS A 91 -48.88 1.33 13.04
C LYS A 91 -47.92 1.25 11.87
N VAL A 92 -46.90 2.10 11.89
CA VAL A 92 -45.75 2.00 10.97
C VAL A 92 -44.74 1.00 11.53
N PHE A 93 -44.33 0.03 10.71
CA PHE A 93 -43.32 -0.96 11.11
C PHE A 93 -41.94 -0.33 11.37
N LYS A 94 -41.19 -0.92 12.30
CA LYS A 94 -39.79 -0.54 12.56
C LYS A 94 -38.94 -0.79 11.31
N GLY A 95 -37.96 0.07 11.07
CA GLY A 95 -37.10 -0.01 9.88
C GLY A 95 -37.75 0.48 8.59
N LYS A 96 -38.97 1.05 8.64
CA LYS A 96 -39.58 1.69 7.47
C LYS A 96 -38.66 2.77 6.91
N LYS A 97 -38.40 2.69 5.61
CA LYS A 97 -37.56 3.64 4.88
C LYS A 97 -38.22 5.03 4.85
N MET A 98 -37.60 5.99 5.53
CA MET A 98 -38.03 7.40 5.61
C MET A 98 -36.86 8.35 5.32
N ALA A 99 -37.14 9.66 5.24
CA ALA A 99 -36.11 10.69 5.22
C ALA A 99 -35.25 10.64 6.49
N GLY A 100 -34.04 11.17 6.44
CA GLY A 100 -33.14 11.20 7.60
C GLY A 100 -31.70 11.48 7.23
N HIS A 101 -30.82 11.44 8.23
CA HIS A 101 -29.39 11.63 8.02
C HIS A 101 -28.82 10.58 7.05
N MET A 102 -28.02 11.01 6.08
CA MET A 102 -27.38 10.16 5.08
C MET A 102 -25.87 10.41 5.04
N GLY A 103 -25.08 9.34 4.98
CA GLY A 103 -23.63 9.40 5.04
C GLY A 103 -23.09 9.52 6.46
N ALA A 104 -21.82 9.86 6.61
CA ALA A 104 -21.07 9.84 7.87
C ALA A 104 -21.12 8.50 8.62
N ALA A 105 -21.47 7.42 7.92
CA ALA A 105 -21.45 6.07 8.44
C ALA A 105 -20.15 5.37 8.00
N ARG A 106 -19.67 4.43 8.82
CA ARG A 106 -18.56 3.55 8.47
C ARG A 106 -19.02 2.58 7.38
N VAL A 107 -18.32 2.59 6.25
CA VAL A 107 -18.57 1.71 5.11
C VAL A 107 -17.27 1.05 4.73
N THR A 108 -17.34 -0.22 4.32
CA THR A 108 -16.21 -0.98 3.79
C THR A 108 -16.45 -1.29 2.33
N THR A 109 -15.52 -0.91 1.48
CA THR A 109 -15.45 -1.40 0.09
C THR A 109 -14.52 -2.60 0.07
N GLN A 110 -14.99 -3.73 -0.42
CA GLN A 110 -14.25 -4.99 -0.39
C GLN A 110 -13.64 -5.35 -1.74
N ASN A 111 -12.63 -6.22 -1.72
CA ASN A 111 -11.99 -6.79 -2.92
C ASN A 111 -11.36 -5.75 -3.85
N LEU A 112 -10.73 -4.72 -3.29
CA LEU A 112 -10.00 -3.74 -4.07
C LEU A 112 -8.59 -4.24 -4.38
N GLU A 113 -8.15 -4.09 -5.62
CA GLU A 113 -6.83 -4.56 -6.07
C GLU A 113 -5.77 -3.48 -5.81
N VAL A 114 -4.64 -3.85 -5.23
CA VAL A 114 -3.45 -3.00 -5.10
C VAL A 114 -2.70 -3.00 -6.42
N VAL A 115 -2.53 -1.83 -7.03
CA VAL A 115 -1.87 -1.69 -8.35
C VAL A 115 -0.37 -1.51 -8.19
N LYS A 116 0.04 -0.68 -7.22
CA LYS A 116 1.44 -0.34 -6.97
C LYS A 116 1.60 0.22 -5.57
N THR A 117 2.76 -0.03 -4.95
CA THR A 117 3.22 0.63 -3.74
C THR A 117 4.44 1.50 -4.02
N ASP A 118 4.60 2.55 -3.22
CA ASP A 118 5.75 3.45 -3.23
C ASP A 118 6.14 3.70 -1.76
N SER A 119 7.13 2.97 -1.27
CA SER A 119 7.60 3.06 0.12
C SER A 119 8.34 4.34 0.43
N ALA A 120 9.08 4.91 -0.53
CA ALA A 120 9.77 6.19 -0.35
C ALA A 120 8.78 7.32 -0.01
N ARG A 121 7.58 7.29 -0.60
CA ARG A 121 6.51 8.27 -0.34
C ARG A 121 5.43 7.77 0.61
N GLY A 122 5.45 6.50 1.02
CA GLY A 122 4.42 5.86 1.85
C GLY A 122 3.04 5.78 1.17
N LEU A 123 2.99 5.57 -0.15
CA LEU A 123 1.75 5.55 -0.92
C LEU A 123 1.35 4.12 -1.32
N ILE A 124 0.05 3.85 -1.24
CA ILE A 124 -0.57 2.61 -1.73
C ILE A 124 -1.60 2.99 -2.80
N MET A 125 -1.41 2.52 -4.03
CA MET A 125 -2.31 2.79 -5.15
C MET A 125 -3.31 1.64 -5.27
N VAL A 126 -4.60 1.96 -5.11
CA VAL A 126 -5.69 0.98 -5.11
C VAL A 126 -6.63 1.24 -6.28
N LYS A 127 -7.05 0.18 -6.95
CA LYS A 127 -8.01 0.21 -8.05
C LYS A 127 -9.43 0.24 -7.51
N GLY A 128 -10.09 1.39 -7.63
CA GLY A 128 -11.52 1.54 -7.32
C GLY A 128 -11.81 2.73 -6.42
N ALA A 129 -13.03 2.74 -5.85
CA ALA A 129 -13.51 3.83 -5.02
C ALA A 129 -13.29 3.56 -3.52
N VAL A 130 -12.65 4.52 -2.85
CA VAL A 130 -12.42 4.51 -1.41
C VAL A 130 -13.52 5.31 -0.70
N PRO A 131 -14.13 4.76 0.38
CA PRO A 131 -15.19 5.46 1.10
C PRO A 131 -14.63 6.65 1.90
N GLY A 132 -15.04 7.86 1.53
CA GLY A 132 -14.75 9.08 2.28
C GLY A 132 -14.38 10.26 1.40
N SER A 133 -14.09 11.40 2.02
CA SER A 133 -13.52 12.56 1.34
C SER A 133 -11.99 12.46 1.28
N LYS A 134 -11.37 13.23 0.38
CA LYS A 134 -9.91 13.36 0.31
C LYS A 134 -9.36 13.82 1.67
N GLY A 135 -8.24 13.24 2.10
CA GLY A 135 -7.62 13.50 3.41
C GLY A 135 -8.34 12.86 4.60
N GLY A 136 -9.40 12.08 4.37
CA GLY A 136 -10.05 11.28 5.39
C GLY A 136 -9.21 10.08 5.82
N TRP A 137 -9.45 9.61 7.05
CA TRP A 137 -8.82 8.40 7.56
C TRP A 137 -9.51 7.16 7.01
N VAL A 138 -8.70 6.21 6.57
CA VAL A 138 -9.15 4.90 6.11
C VAL A 138 -8.38 3.80 6.85
N THR A 139 -9.03 2.67 7.02
CA THR A 139 -8.46 1.44 7.55
C THR A 139 -8.34 0.47 6.38
N VAL A 140 -7.13 0.00 6.09
CA VAL A 140 -6.88 -1.03 5.07
C VAL A 140 -6.64 -2.35 5.78
N LYS A 141 -7.23 -3.43 5.26
CA LYS A 141 -7.07 -4.81 5.75
C LYS A 141 -6.98 -5.74 4.55
N ASP A 142 -6.48 -6.96 4.77
CA ASP A 142 -6.58 -8.00 3.74
C ASP A 142 -8.03 -8.35 3.42
N ALA A 143 -8.27 -8.74 2.18
CA ALA A 143 -9.60 -9.06 1.71
C ALA A 143 -10.12 -10.36 2.34
N VAL A 144 -11.19 -10.25 3.13
CA VAL A 144 -11.79 -11.40 3.84
C VAL A 144 -12.40 -12.42 2.89
N LYS A 145 -12.80 -11.99 1.68
CA LYS A 145 -13.49 -12.82 0.68
C LYS A 145 -12.57 -13.40 -0.40
N LYS A 146 -11.27 -13.12 -0.33
CA LYS A 146 -10.28 -13.64 -1.27
C LYS A 146 -9.31 -14.54 -0.50
N PRO A 147 -8.72 -15.57 -1.17
CA PRO A 147 -7.68 -16.36 -0.54
C PRO A 147 -6.53 -15.46 -0.12
N PHE A 148 -5.97 -15.74 1.05
CA PHE A 148 -4.78 -15.05 1.50
C PHE A 148 -3.64 -15.34 0.50
N PRO A 149 -2.94 -14.31 0.01
CA PRO A 149 -1.87 -14.52 -0.96
C PRO A 149 -0.69 -15.27 -0.33
N ALA A 150 -0.09 -16.17 -1.10
CA ALA A 150 1.10 -16.92 -0.66
C ALA A 150 2.33 -16.01 -0.48
N ASP A 151 2.40 -14.92 -1.25
CA ASP A 151 3.53 -13.99 -1.28
C ASP A 151 3.39 -12.84 -0.27
N ALA A 152 2.42 -12.91 0.66
CA ALA A 152 2.27 -11.89 1.67
C ALA A 152 3.39 -11.91 2.70
N ILE A 153 3.84 -10.71 3.07
CA ILE A 153 4.87 -10.50 4.09
C ILE A 153 4.21 -10.62 5.48
N LEU A 154 4.48 -11.74 6.16
CA LEU A 154 4.07 -11.99 7.54
C LEU A 154 5.26 -11.76 8.49
N PRO A 155 5.06 -11.11 9.66
CA PRO A 155 3.81 -10.52 10.16
C PRO A 155 3.51 -9.12 9.58
N ALA A 156 4.52 -8.34 9.21
CA ALA A 156 4.38 -7.07 8.50
C ALA A 156 5.69 -6.65 7.82
N ALA A 157 5.61 -5.75 6.84
CA ALA A 157 6.79 -5.04 6.37
C ALA A 157 7.12 -3.93 7.38
N LEU A 158 8.21 -4.14 8.14
CA LEU A 158 8.66 -3.23 9.18
C LEU A 158 9.77 -2.33 8.67
N LYS A 159 9.75 -1.07 9.10
CA LYS A 159 10.81 -0.12 8.76
C LYS A 159 12.17 -0.51 9.35
N SER A 160 12.19 -1.04 10.58
CA SER A 160 13.41 -1.54 11.21
C SER A 160 14.08 -2.64 10.38
N ALA A 161 13.29 -3.60 9.89
CA ALA A 161 13.79 -4.66 9.02
C ALA A 161 14.26 -4.13 7.65
N ALA A 162 13.58 -3.12 7.10
CA ALA A 162 14.00 -2.47 5.87
C ALA A 162 15.32 -1.69 6.03
N ASP A 163 15.49 -0.98 7.15
CA ASP A 163 16.71 -0.23 7.47
C ASP A 163 17.89 -1.17 7.73
N GLU A 164 17.66 -2.31 8.39
CA GLU A 164 18.66 -3.37 8.57
C GLU A 164 19.04 -4.03 7.25
N ALA A 165 18.06 -4.33 6.39
CA ALA A 165 18.30 -4.85 5.05
C ALA A 165 19.05 -3.85 4.17
N ALA A 166 18.76 -2.56 4.28
CA ALA A 166 19.45 -1.50 3.55
C ALA A 166 20.92 -1.40 3.99
N LYS A 167 21.20 -1.46 5.30
CA LYS A 167 22.57 -1.49 5.82
C LYS A 167 23.33 -2.73 5.38
N ALA A 168 22.70 -3.90 5.45
CA ALA A 168 23.31 -5.15 4.98
C ALA A 168 23.56 -5.14 3.46
N ALA A 169 22.68 -4.52 2.67
CA ALA A 169 22.86 -4.36 1.23
C ALA A 169 23.97 -3.37 0.88
N GLU A 170 24.11 -2.28 1.65
CA GLU A 170 25.21 -1.32 1.50
C GLU A 170 26.55 -1.95 1.88
N GLU A 171 26.61 -2.74 2.95
CA GLU A 171 27.80 -3.49 3.35
C GLU A 171 28.15 -4.59 2.33
N ALA A 172 27.16 -5.29 1.78
CA ALA A 172 27.37 -6.27 0.71
C ALA A 172 27.80 -5.62 -0.61
N ALA A 173 27.25 -4.45 -0.96
CA ALA A 173 27.66 -3.69 -2.13
C ALA A 173 29.08 -3.12 -1.97
N ALA A 174 29.45 -2.68 -0.76
CA ALA A 174 30.81 -2.25 -0.45
C ALA A 174 31.81 -3.43 -0.51
N ALA A 175 31.43 -4.60 -0.01
CA ALA A 175 32.25 -5.81 -0.12
C ALA A 175 32.41 -6.28 -1.58
N ALA A 176 31.33 -6.29 -2.37
CA ALA A 176 31.37 -6.64 -3.78
C ALA A 176 32.17 -5.63 -4.63
N ALA A 177 32.09 -4.34 -4.30
CA ALA A 177 32.90 -3.30 -4.94
C ALA A 177 34.39 -3.46 -4.60
N ALA A 178 34.71 -3.78 -3.34
CA ALA A 178 36.09 -4.02 -2.92
C ALA A 178 36.68 -5.30 -3.55
N GLU A 179 35.89 -6.37 -3.67
CA GLU A 179 36.31 -7.59 -4.39
C GLU A 179 36.50 -7.34 -5.89
N ALA A 180 35.61 -6.57 -6.53
CA ALA A 180 35.73 -6.21 -7.95
C ALA A 180 36.95 -5.31 -8.22
N GLU A 181 37.27 -4.38 -7.32
CA GLU A 181 38.44 -3.51 -7.45
C GLU A 181 39.75 -4.29 -7.22
N ALA A 182 39.77 -5.24 -6.27
CA ALA A 182 40.90 -6.16 -6.06
C ALA A 182 41.10 -7.14 -7.22
N GLU A 183 40.01 -7.62 -7.83
CA GLU A 183 40.08 -8.48 -9.02
C GLU A 183 40.53 -7.71 -10.27
N ALA A 184 40.06 -6.47 -10.45
CA ALA A 184 40.55 -5.58 -11.51
C ALA A 184 42.05 -5.25 -11.35
N ALA A 185 42.53 -5.05 -10.11
CA ALA A 185 43.95 -4.83 -9.84
C ALA A 185 44.81 -6.08 -10.16
N ARG A 186 44.36 -7.29 -9.79
CA ARG A 186 45.05 -8.54 -10.18
C ARG A 186 45.10 -8.73 -11.69
N LEU A 187 43.98 -8.50 -12.39
CA LEU A 187 43.93 -8.65 -13.84
C LEU A 187 44.79 -7.60 -14.55
N ALA A 188 44.89 -6.39 -14.01
CA ALA A 188 45.80 -5.37 -14.52
C ALA A 188 47.28 -5.72 -14.29
N GLU A 189 47.63 -6.32 -13.14
CA GLU A 189 48.98 -6.85 -12.90
C GLU A 189 49.31 -8.04 -13.81
N GLU A 190 48.37 -8.98 -14.02
CA GLU A 190 48.56 -10.09 -14.95
C GLU A 190 48.69 -9.59 -16.40
N GLN A 191 47.88 -8.62 -16.82
CA GLN A 191 47.98 -8.02 -18.15
C GLN A 191 49.30 -7.26 -18.34
N ALA A 192 49.74 -6.49 -17.35
CA ALA A 192 51.04 -5.82 -17.37
C ALA A 192 52.20 -6.82 -17.41
N ALA A 193 52.09 -7.96 -16.72
CA ALA A 193 53.08 -9.03 -16.80
C ALA A 193 53.10 -9.71 -18.18
N THR A 194 51.93 -9.92 -18.80
CA THR A 194 51.85 -10.47 -20.17
C THR A 194 52.35 -9.49 -21.23
N GLU A 195 52.09 -8.19 -21.08
CA GLU A 195 52.62 -7.16 -21.99
C GLU A 195 54.12 -6.96 -21.82
N ALA A 196 54.64 -7.02 -20.59
CA ALA A 196 56.08 -7.01 -20.33
C ALA A 196 56.77 -8.26 -20.90
N ALA A 197 56.15 -9.44 -20.80
CA ALA A 197 56.64 -10.66 -21.42
C ALA A 197 56.60 -10.59 -22.96
N ALA A 198 55.53 -10.01 -23.53
CA ALA A 198 55.41 -9.80 -24.98
C ALA A 198 56.41 -8.76 -25.51
N LEU A 199 56.70 -7.71 -24.75
CA LEU A 199 57.74 -6.73 -25.08
C LEU A 199 59.15 -7.33 -24.98
N ALA A 200 59.40 -8.22 -24.01
CA ALA A 200 60.66 -8.95 -23.92
C ALA A 200 60.83 -9.96 -25.07
N GLU A 201 59.77 -10.63 -25.52
CA GLU A 201 59.78 -11.47 -26.73
C GLU A 201 59.94 -10.64 -28.01
N ALA A 202 59.36 -9.43 -28.07
CA ALA A 202 59.52 -8.50 -29.18
C ALA A 202 60.96 -7.94 -29.25
N GLU A 203 61.58 -7.60 -28.11
CA GLU A 203 62.98 -7.18 -28.06
C GLU A 203 63.94 -8.33 -28.41
N ALA A 204 63.65 -9.56 -27.95
CA ALA A 204 64.43 -10.74 -28.32
C ALA A 204 64.34 -11.07 -29.83
N SER A 205 63.20 -10.82 -30.47
CA SER A 205 63.03 -11.01 -31.92
C SER A 205 63.66 -9.89 -32.75
N ILE A 206 63.64 -8.64 -32.27
CA ILE A 206 64.37 -7.52 -32.88
C ILE A 206 65.90 -7.70 -32.75
N GLU A 207 66.37 -8.31 -31.67
CA GLU A 207 67.80 -8.61 -31.47
C GLU A 207 68.28 -9.83 -32.29
N SER A 208 67.38 -10.77 -32.62
CA SER A 208 67.67 -11.79 -33.64
C SER A 208 67.73 -11.23 -35.06
N ASP A 209 66.84 -10.29 -35.42
CA ASP A 209 66.83 -9.64 -36.75
C ASP A 209 68.05 -8.72 -36.96
N LYS A 210 68.56 -8.07 -35.90
CA LYS A 210 69.81 -7.30 -35.96
C LYS A 210 71.06 -8.16 -36.14
N LYS A 211 71.01 -9.47 -35.82
CA LYS A 211 72.11 -10.41 -36.04
C LYS A 211 72.12 -10.99 -37.46
N GLU A 212 71.04 -10.87 -38.23
CA GLU A 212 70.98 -11.23 -39.67
C GLU A 212 71.27 -10.05 -40.61
N GLY A 213 71.44 -8.82 -40.09
CA GLY A 213 71.67 -7.61 -40.88
C GLY A 213 73.12 -7.11 -40.99
N ASP A 214 74.11 -7.88 -40.53
CA ASP A 214 75.54 -7.56 -40.65
C ASP A 214 76.24 -8.67 -41.48
N GLU A 215 75.98 -8.67 -42.79
CA GLU A 215 76.74 -9.38 -43.84
C GLU A 215 76.83 -8.52 -45.12
#